data_AF-A0A5C3DYD3-F1
#
_entry.id   AF-A0A5C3DYD3-F1
#
_cell.length_a   1.000
_cell.length_b   1.000
_cell.length_c   1.000
_cell.angle_alpha   90.00
_cell.angle_beta   90.00
_cell.angle_gamma   90.00
#
_symmetry.space_group_name_H-M   'P 1'
#
loop_
_entity.id
_entity.type
_entity.pdbx_description
1 polymer ?
#
loop_
_entity_poly.entity_id
_entity_poly.type
_entity_poly.pdbx_seq_one_letter_code
_entity_poly.pdbx_strand_id
1 'polypeptide(L)'
;MDQLKQLLFGPTDSRSLTATLSRFAESIYTNPLNILLLLALLYIVIPLIRPTSPSSSRWTPTVAEARSHLAAPSDRYTYLPPAHPDTVEWTKYTPRTLAVYDGTGTGDQDDGSRILLAINRKVFDVTKGKNFYGPGGPYGNFAGRDASRGMAKQSFDLEMLTPLDKPIDKLEDLTPSEVKNMKEWEGHFTGKYGIVGELIDEDEA
;
A
#
# COMPACT_ATOMS: atom_id res chain seq x y z
N MET A 1 -36.25 48.97 3.43
CA MET A 1 -35.42 48.14 2.53
C MET A 1 -34.59 48.96 1.53
N ASP A 2 -35.01 50.18 1.18
CA ASP A 2 -34.34 50.96 0.12
C ASP A 2 -33.09 51.74 0.56
N GLN A 3 -33.00 52.20 1.80
CA GLN A 3 -31.77 52.88 2.28
C GLN A 3 -30.58 51.93 2.46
N LEU A 4 -30.83 50.65 2.73
CA LEU A 4 -29.79 49.62 2.92
C LEU A 4 -29.21 49.16 1.57
N LYS A 5 -29.98 49.25 0.49
CA LYS A 5 -29.51 49.03 -0.89
C LYS A 5 -28.63 50.18 -1.37
N GLN A 6 -28.96 51.42 -0.99
CA GLN A 6 -28.20 52.62 -1.37
C GLN A 6 -26.83 52.72 -0.68
N LEU A 7 -26.70 52.15 0.52
CA LEU A 7 -25.45 52.13 1.30
C LEU A 7 -24.49 50.99 0.90
N LEU A 8 -25.02 49.84 0.46
CA LEU A 8 -24.23 48.70 -0.03
C LEU A 8 -23.85 48.82 -1.51
N PHE A 9 -24.70 49.45 -2.32
CA PHE A 9 -24.52 49.59 -3.77
C PHE A 9 -24.78 51.05 -4.13
N GLY A 10 -23.75 51.90 -4.06
CA GLY A 10 -23.82 53.33 -4.37
C GLY A 10 -24.51 53.65 -5.72
N PRO A 11 -24.83 54.94 -6.00
CA PRO A 11 -25.76 55.32 -7.06
C PRO A 11 -25.41 54.68 -8.40
N THR A 12 -26.32 53.84 -8.91
CA THR A 12 -26.21 53.17 -10.20
C THR A 12 -26.53 54.14 -11.34
N ASP A 13 -25.73 55.20 -11.47
CA ASP A 13 -25.76 56.07 -12.62
C ASP A 13 -25.10 55.35 -13.80
N SER A 14 -25.92 54.84 -14.73
CA SER A 14 -25.46 54.18 -15.95
C SER A 14 -24.49 55.04 -16.78
N ARG A 15 -24.63 56.37 -16.69
CA ARG A 15 -23.71 57.35 -17.31
C ARG A 15 -22.31 57.38 -16.66
N SER A 16 -22.19 57.03 -15.38
CA SER A 16 -20.90 56.97 -14.69
C SER A 16 -20.11 55.72 -15.07
N LEU A 17 -20.80 54.58 -15.23
CA LEU A 17 -20.19 53.31 -15.66
C LEU A 17 -19.68 53.38 -17.10
N THR A 18 -20.40 54.01 -18.01
CA THR A 18 -19.93 54.18 -19.39
C THR A 18 -18.68 55.07 -19.45
N ALA A 19 -18.60 56.08 -18.59
CA ALA A 19 -17.45 56.99 -18.51
C ALA A 19 -16.23 56.37 -17.82
N THR A 20 -16.44 55.48 -16.84
CA THR A 20 -15.33 54.72 -16.23
C THR A 20 -14.81 53.65 -17.17
N LEU A 21 -15.69 52.95 -17.88
CA LEU A 21 -15.32 51.96 -18.89
C LEU A 21 -14.56 52.59 -20.06
N SER A 22 -14.98 53.77 -20.53
CA SER A 22 -14.25 54.46 -21.60
C SER A 22 -12.83 54.82 -21.14
N ARG A 23 -12.67 55.47 -19.99
CA ARG A 23 -11.35 55.83 -19.43
C ARG A 23 -10.45 54.61 -19.20
N PHE A 24 -11.02 53.50 -18.77
CA PHE A 24 -10.28 52.25 -18.63
C PHE A 24 -9.84 51.69 -19.98
N ALA A 25 -10.71 51.70 -20.99
CA ALA A 25 -10.37 51.33 -22.35
C ALA A 25 -9.27 52.23 -22.93
N GLU A 26 -9.32 53.55 -22.67
CA GLU A 26 -8.26 54.49 -23.05
C GLU A 26 -6.91 54.14 -22.40
N SER A 27 -6.92 53.79 -21.11
CA SER A 27 -5.73 53.36 -20.37
C SER A 27 -5.11 52.08 -20.92
N ILE A 28 -5.91 51.19 -21.50
CA ILE A 28 -5.42 49.94 -22.09
C ILE A 28 -4.57 50.19 -23.33
N TYR A 29 -5.02 51.02 -24.28
CA TYR A 29 -4.34 51.18 -25.57
C TYR A 29 -3.29 52.30 -25.59
N THR A 30 -3.37 53.26 -24.66
CA THR A 30 -2.39 54.35 -24.57
C THR A 30 -1.05 53.90 -23.99
N ASN A 31 -1.06 52.89 -23.10
CA ASN A 31 0.16 52.37 -22.49
C ASN A 31 0.54 51.00 -23.07
N PRO A 32 1.72 50.87 -23.71
CA PRO A 32 2.15 49.60 -24.31
C PRO A 32 2.28 48.46 -23.28
N LEU A 33 2.59 48.77 -22.02
CA LEU A 33 2.65 47.79 -20.93
C LEU A 33 1.26 47.20 -20.65
N ASN A 34 0.21 48.02 -20.65
CA ASN A 34 -1.16 47.56 -20.39
C ASN A 34 -1.67 46.66 -21.52
N ILE A 35 -1.26 46.93 -22.76
CA ILE A 35 -1.54 46.03 -23.90
C ILE A 35 -0.88 44.67 -23.68
N LEU A 36 0.40 44.64 -23.28
CA LEU A 36 1.12 43.39 -23.01
C LEU A 36 0.47 42.61 -21.85
N LEU A 37 0.11 43.31 -20.77
CA LEU A 37 -0.60 42.72 -19.64
C LEU A 37 -1.99 42.19 -20.04
N LEU A 38 -2.72 42.91 -20.91
CA LEU A 38 -4.00 42.44 -21.44
C LEU A 38 -3.82 41.17 -22.27
N LEU A 39 -2.80 41.10 -23.13
CA LEU A 39 -2.51 39.91 -23.92
C LEU A 39 -2.13 38.71 -23.03
N ALA A 40 -1.34 38.93 -21.98
CA ALA A 40 -1.00 37.91 -21.00
C ALA A 40 -2.25 37.42 -20.23
N LEU A 41 -3.14 38.34 -19.84
CA LEU A 41 -4.38 38.01 -19.17
C LEU A 41 -5.34 37.24 -20.09
N LEU A 42 -5.46 37.65 -21.35
CA LEU A 42 -6.23 36.91 -22.37
C LEU A 42 -5.66 35.51 -22.59
N TYR A 43 -4.33 35.36 -22.64
CA TYR A 43 -3.68 34.06 -22.76
C TYR A 43 -4.05 33.09 -21.62
N ILE A 44 -4.25 33.61 -20.39
CA ILE A 44 -4.65 32.83 -19.22
C ILE A 44 -6.17 32.57 -19.19
N VAL A 45 -6.99 33.54 -19.60
CA VAL A 45 -8.46 33.46 -19.50
C VAL A 45 -9.10 32.68 -20.66
N ILE A 46 -8.56 32.75 -21.87
CA ILE A 46 -9.06 32.01 -23.04
C ILE A 46 -9.19 30.49 -22.77
N PRO A 47 -8.19 29.79 -22.19
CA PRO A 47 -8.32 28.36 -21.87
C PRO A 47 -9.27 28.06 -20.71
N LEU A 48 -9.69 29.04 -19.92
CA LEU A 48 -10.68 28.88 -18.84
C LEU A 48 -12.11 28.82 -19.39
N ILE A 49 -12.38 29.59 -20.45
CA ILE A 49 -13.71 29.67 -21.09
C ILE A 49 -13.88 28.58 -22.16
N ARG A 50 -12.79 28.18 -22.80
CA ARG A 50 -12.74 27.04 -23.72
C ARG A 50 -11.76 26.02 -23.16
N PRO A 51 -12.22 25.07 -22.32
CA PRO A 51 -11.34 24.03 -21.81
C PRO A 51 -10.73 23.33 -23.03
N THR A 52 -9.41 23.45 -23.15
CA THR A 52 -8.65 22.69 -24.13
C THR A 52 -8.95 21.21 -23.92
N SER A 53 -9.12 20.46 -25.02
CA SER A 53 -9.37 19.02 -24.95
C SER A 53 -8.39 18.33 -24.00
N PRO A 54 -8.81 17.31 -23.23
CA PRO A 54 -7.97 16.66 -22.22
C PRO A 54 -6.67 16.06 -22.77
N SER A 55 -6.51 15.94 -24.09
CA SER A 55 -5.27 15.52 -24.75
C SER A 55 -4.34 16.67 -25.18
N SER A 56 -4.61 17.92 -24.78
CA SER A 56 -3.72 19.02 -25.14
C SER A 56 -2.40 18.90 -24.38
N SER A 57 -1.28 18.94 -25.11
CA SER A 57 0.09 18.94 -24.56
C SER A 57 0.37 20.08 -23.58
N ARG A 58 -0.54 21.05 -23.48
CA ARG A 58 -0.51 22.14 -22.49
C ARG A 58 -0.81 21.67 -21.06
N TRP A 59 -1.63 20.63 -20.88
CA TRP A 59 -2.11 20.20 -19.56
C TRP A 59 -1.86 18.72 -19.27
N THR A 60 -1.74 17.88 -20.30
CA THR A 60 -1.37 16.48 -20.13
C THR A 60 0.01 16.24 -20.72
N PRO A 61 0.92 15.58 -19.96
CA PRO A 61 2.21 15.18 -20.50
C PRO A 61 1.99 14.23 -21.68
N THR A 62 2.79 14.40 -22.71
CA THR A 62 2.78 13.52 -23.88
C THR A 62 3.15 12.09 -23.44
N VAL A 63 2.67 11.06 -24.15
CA VAL A 63 3.04 9.67 -23.84
C VAL A 63 4.56 9.45 -23.81
N ALA A 64 5.31 10.18 -24.65
CA ALA A 64 6.78 10.16 -24.63
C ALA A 64 7.37 10.77 -23.34
N GLU A 65 6.81 11.88 -22.87
CA GLU A 65 7.19 12.51 -21.60
C GLU A 65 6.81 11.61 -20.42
N ALA A 66 5.60 11.06 -20.41
CA ALA A 66 5.14 10.05 -19.46
C ALA A 66 6.08 8.83 -19.38
N ARG A 67 6.53 8.32 -20.53
CA ARG A 67 7.47 7.19 -20.61
C ARG A 67 8.89 7.55 -20.21
N SER A 68 9.32 8.79 -20.43
CA SER A 68 10.62 9.27 -19.93
C SER A 68 10.71 9.23 -18.40
N HIS A 69 9.57 9.30 -17.70
CA HIS A 69 9.49 9.14 -16.25
C HIS A 69 9.65 7.70 -15.74
N LEU A 70 9.63 6.69 -16.61
CA LEU A 70 9.81 5.27 -16.21
C LEU A 70 11.28 4.88 -16.03
N ALA A 71 12.22 5.65 -16.59
CA ALA A 71 13.59 5.19 -16.83
C ALA A 71 14.67 5.82 -15.94
N ALA A 72 14.34 6.66 -14.96
CA ALA A 72 15.36 7.30 -14.12
C ALA A 72 14.91 7.52 -12.67
N PRO A 73 15.73 7.16 -11.66
CA PRO A 73 15.55 7.59 -10.28
C PRO A 73 16.03 9.05 -10.17
N SER A 74 15.30 9.98 -10.78
CA SER A 74 15.52 11.41 -10.54
C SER A 74 14.75 11.83 -9.29
N ASP A 75 15.25 12.85 -8.58
CA ASP A 75 14.75 13.49 -7.33
C ASP A 75 13.27 13.96 -7.31
N ARG A 76 12.34 13.21 -7.91
CA ARG A 76 10.92 13.55 -8.06
C ARG A 76 10.06 12.49 -7.40
N TYR A 77 9.03 12.96 -6.68
CA TYR A 77 8.14 12.16 -5.82
C TYR A 77 7.27 11.11 -6.53
N THR A 78 7.35 10.96 -7.85
CA THR A 78 6.49 10.06 -8.62
C THR A 78 7.35 9.18 -9.52
N TYR A 79 7.96 8.14 -8.93
CA TYR A 79 8.52 7.03 -9.69
C TYR A 79 7.70 5.77 -9.40
N LEU A 80 7.38 5.03 -10.45
CA LEU A 80 6.82 3.68 -10.31
C LEU A 80 7.99 2.75 -9.98
N PRO A 81 7.89 1.88 -8.95
CA PRO A 81 8.92 0.88 -8.72
C PRO A 81 9.04 -0.05 -9.94
N PRO A 82 10.25 -0.55 -10.28
CA PRO A 82 10.47 -1.40 -11.44
C PRO A 82 9.62 -2.68 -11.45
N ALA A 83 9.28 -3.19 -10.26
CA ALA A 83 8.38 -4.30 -10.05
C ALA A 83 7.53 -4.06 -8.80
N HIS A 84 6.31 -4.60 -8.79
CA HIS A 84 5.53 -4.71 -7.57
C HIS A 84 6.17 -5.78 -6.66
N PRO A 85 6.06 -5.65 -5.33
CA PRO A 85 6.50 -6.71 -4.44
C PRO A 85 5.72 -8.00 -4.75
N ASP A 86 6.40 -9.14 -4.63
CA ASP A 86 5.76 -10.44 -4.84
C ASP A 86 4.54 -10.57 -3.94
N THR A 87 3.39 -10.83 -4.56
CA THR A 87 2.13 -11.00 -3.85
C THR A 87 1.98 -12.47 -3.52
N VAL A 88 1.97 -12.80 -2.23
CA VAL A 88 1.69 -14.17 -1.79
C VAL A 88 0.18 -14.37 -1.82
N GLU A 89 -0.28 -15.30 -2.65
CA GLU A 89 -1.67 -15.72 -2.65
C GLU A 89 -2.00 -16.42 -1.33
N TRP A 90 -3.10 -16.02 -0.72
CA TRP A 90 -3.61 -16.72 0.45
C TRP A 90 -4.04 -18.12 0.04
N THR A 91 -3.51 -19.16 0.70
CA THR A 91 -3.87 -20.55 0.40
C THR A 91 -4.07 -21.37 1.66
N LYS A 92 -4.71 -22.53 1.49
CA LYS A 92 -4.88 -23.51 2.55
C LYS A 92 -3.70 -24.47 2.52
N TYR A 93 -3.10 -24.68 3.68
CA TYR A 93 -1.98 -25.61 3.84
C TYR A 93 -2.42 -26.78 4.71
N THR A 94 -1.99 -27.98 4.33
CA THR A 94 -1.98 -29.15 5.20
C THR A 94 -0.62 -29.28 5.90
N PRO A 95 -0.49 -30.05 6.99
CA PRO A 95 0.81 -30.29 7.62
C PRO A 95 1.89 -30.76 6.63
N ARG A 96 1.54 -31.61 5.65
CA ARG A 96 2.48 -32.10 4.63
C ARG A 96 2.89 -31.04 3.62
N THR A 97 1.95 -30.25 3.13
CA THR A 97 2.26 -29.18 2.17
C THR A 97 3.01 -28.03 2.84
N LEU A 98 2.72 -27.74 4.12
CA LEU A 98 3.47 -26.79 4.92
C LEU A 98 4.92 -27.23 5.15
N ALA A 99 5.15 -28.54 5.35
CA ALA A 99 6.48 -29.09 5.61
C ALA A 99 7.50 -28.89 4.49
N VAL A 100 7.04 -28.64 3.25
CA VAL A 100 7.91 -28.32 2.11
C VAL A 100 8.63 -26.97 2.32
N TYR A 101 8.05 -26.07 3.11
CA TYR A 101 8.52 -24.70 3.32
C TYR A 101 9.37 -24.57 4.59
N ASP A 102 10.45 -25.35 4.68
CA ASP A 102 11.37 -25.37 5.82
C ASP A 102 12.62 -24.49 5.65
N GLY A 103 12.80 -23.85 4.49
CA GLY A 103 13.95 -23.01 4.18
C GLY A 103 15.21 -23.77 3.74
N THR A 104 15.14 -25.08 3.50
CA THR A 104 16.27 -25.90 3.01
C THR A 104 16.51 -25.78 1.51
N GLY A 105 15.55 -25.25 0.75
CA GLY A 105 15.67 -25.00 -0.69
C GLY A 105 16.80 -24.02 -1.00
N THR A 106 17.54 -24.29 -2.08
CA THR A 106 18.80 -23.58 -2.39
C THR A 106 18.63 -22.47 -3.43
N GLY A 107 17.51 -22.37 -4.15
CA GLY A 107 17.24 -21.29 -5.11
C GLY A 107 16.07 -20.38 -4.71
N ASP A 108 16.12 -19.10 -5.09
CA ASP A 108 15.03 -18.10 -4.88
C ASP A 108 13.69 -18.48 -5.55
N GLN A 109 13.70 -19.46 -6.46
CA GLN A 109 12.51 -19.99 -7.14
C GLN A 109 12.04 -21.35 -6.63
N ASP A 110 12.77 -21.97 -5.70
CA ASP A 110 12.34 -23.24 -5.11
C ASP A 110 11.33 -22.95 -4.00
N ASP A 111 10.21 -23.69 -3.96
CA ASP A 111 9.23 -23.56 -2.88
C ASP A 111 9.87 -23.76 -1.49
N GLY A 112 10.91 -24.58 -1.39
CA GLY A 112 11.67 -24.80 -0.15
C GLY A 112 12.57 -23.65 0.28
N SER A 113 12.71 -22.57 -0.49
CA SER A 113 13.49 -21.39 -0.10
C SER A 113 12.78 -20.51 0.92
N ARG A 114 11.44 -20.55 0.89
CA ARG A 114 10.56 -19.86 1.83
C ARG A 114 10.46 -20.65 3.11
N ILE A 115 10.26 -19.93 4.22
CA ILE A 115 10.07 -20.52 5.54
C ILE A 115 8.69 -20.13 6.02
N LEU A 116 7.81 -21.12 6.11
CA LEU A 116 6.47 -20.94 6.66
C LEU A 116 6.37 -21.66 8.00
N LEU A 117 5.53 -21.16 8.89
CA LEU A 117 5.13 -21.88 10.11
C LEU A 117 3.70 -21.53 10.46
N ALA A 118 3.04 -22.42 11.20
CA ALA A 118 1.68 -22.20 11.65
C ALA A 118 1.62 -21.93 13.16
N ILE A 119 0.75 -20.98 13.55
CA ILE A 119 0.39 -20.73 14.94
C ILE A 119 -1.13 -20.54 14.98
N ASN A 120 -1.82 -21.33 15.80
CA ASN A 120 -3.26 -21.30 15.98
C ASN A 120 -4.01 -21.36 14.63
N ARG A 121 -3.66 -22.34 13.80
CA ARG A 121 -4.12 -22.52 12.41
C ARG A 121 -3.81 -21.38 11.43
N LYS A 122 -3.10 -20.32 11.80
CA LYS A 122 -2.68 -19.27 10.86
C LYS A 122 -1.27 -19.53 10.37
N VAL A 123 -1.07 -19.49 9.05
CA VAL A 123 0.24 -19.70 8.43
C VAL A 123 0.93 -18.36 8.20
N PHE A 124 2.13 -18.22 8.75
CA PHE A 124 2.95 -17.01 8.68
C PHE A 124 4.17 -17.24 7.79
N ASP A 125 4.49 -16.24 6.95
CA ASP A 125 5.75 -16.22 6.21
C ASP A 125 6.85 -15.56 7.04
N VAL A 126 7.75 -16.42 7.52
CA VAL A 126 8.89 -16.04 8.36
C VAL A 126 10.20 -16.05 7.60
N THR A 127 10.17 -16.02 6.27
CA THR A 127 11.36 -16.01 5.40
C THR A 127 12.28 -14.83 5.72
N LYS A 128 11.73 -13.67 6.09
CA LYS A 128 12.50 -12.50 6.58
C LYS A 128 13.32 -12.79 7.85
N GLY A 129 12.93 -13.81 8.61
CA GLY A 129 13.58 -14.30 9.82
C GLY A 129 14.46 -15.52 9.58
N LYS A 130 14.99 -15.76 8.38
CA LYS A 130 15.80 -16.95 8.02
C LYS A 130 16.95 -17.26 8.98
N ASN A 131 17.56 -16.26 9.63
CA ASN A 131 18.61 -16.49 10.64
C ASN A 131 18.10 -17.21 11.90
N PHE A 132 16.80 -17.15 12.18
CA PHE A 132 16.17 -17.76 13.34
C PHE A 132 15.48 -19.08 13.02
N TYR A 133 14.68 -19.10 11.95
CA TYR A 133 13.84 -20.23 11.57
C TYR A 133 14.41 -21.04 10.41
N GLY A 134 15.47 -20.58 9.76
CA GLY A 134 16.09 -21.33 8.68
C GLY A 134 16.96 -22.49 9.19
N PRO A 135 17.53 -23.26 8.26
CA PRO A 135 18.41 -24.39 8.60
C PRO A 135 19.57 -23.95 9.50
N GLY A 136 19.73 -24.60 10.64
CA GLY A 136 20.77 -24.28 11.63
C GLY A 136 20.45 -23.10 12.56
N GLY A 137 19.30 -22.45 12.40
CA GLY A 137 18.80 -21.44 13.33
C GLY A 137 18.29 -22.05 14.65
N PRO A 138 18.26 -21.28 15.75
CA PRO A 138 17.81 -21.76 17.06
C PRO A 138 16.34 -22.22 17.08
N TYR A 139 15.52 -21.74 16.14
CA TYR A 139 14.09 -22.04 16.04
C TYR A 139 13.75 -22.74 14.72
N GLY A 140 14.74 -23.35 14.06
CA GLY A 140 14.55 -24.06 12.79
C GLY A 140 13.67 -25.31 12.91
N ASN A 141 13.48 -25.83 14.12
CA ASN A 141 12.56 -26.92 14.41
C ASN A 141 11.09 -26.60 14.08
N PHE A 142 10.71 -25.32 14.10
CA PHE A 142 9.35 -24.86 13.76
C PHE A 142 9.15 -24.59 12.26
N ALA A 143 10.21 -24.64 11.46
CA ALA A 143 10.14 -24.42 10.02
C ALA A 143 9.28 -25.50 9.36
N GLY A 144 8.29 -25.08 8.57
CA GLY A 144 7.33 -25.97 7.90
C GLY A 144 6.43 -26.74 8.86
N ARG A 145 6.26 -26.30 10.11
CA ARG A 145 5.51 -27.03 11.15
C ARG A 145 4.44 -26.18 11.81
N ASP A 146 3.52 -26.86 12.49
CA ASP A 146 2.64 -26.25 13.48
C ASP A 146 3.38 -26.04 14.80
N ALA A 147 3.63 -24.78 15.13
CA ALA A 147 4.33 -24.36 16.34
C ALA A 147 3.38 -24.06 17.51
N SER A 148 2.06 -24.21 17.32
CA SER A 148 1.05 -23.77 18.30
C SER A 148 1.29 -24.29 19.72
N ARG A 149 1.54 -25.60 19.86
CA ARG A 149 1.82 -26.21 21.17
C ARG A 149 3.15 -25.74 21.77
N GLY A 150 4.19 -25.62 20.95
CA GLY A 150 5.49 -25.08 21.36
C GLY A 150 5.37 -23.65 21.90
N MET A 151 4.58 -22.80 21.24
CA MET A 151 4.31 -21.43 21.69
C MET A 151 3.47 -21.39 22.96
N ALA A 152 2.46 -22.27 23.08
CA ALA A 152 1.61 -22.36 24.25
C ALA A 152 2.39 -22.75 25.51
N LYS A 153 3.24 -23.77 25.39
CA LYS A 153 4.09 -24.30 26.47
C LYS A 153 5.43 -23.58 26.63
N GLN A 154 5.73 -22.63 25.75
CA GLN A 154 7.00 -21.91 25.67
C GLN A 154 8.22 -22.87 25.60
N SER A 155 8.06 -23.98 24.87
CA SER A 155 9.10 -25.00 24.70
C SER A 155 9.45 -25.16 23.22
N PHE A 156 10.75 -25.39 22.98
CA PHE A 156 11.34 -25.67 21.67
C PHE A 156 11.63 -27.16 21.47
N ASP A 157 11.14 -28.02 22.37
CA ASP A 157 11.40 -29.45 22.30
C ASP A 157 10.70 -30.07 21.09
N LEU A 158 11.37 -31.01 20.43
CA LEU A 158 10.83 -31.70 19.24
C LEU A 158 9.55 -32.48 19.56
N GLU A 159 9.36 -32.90 20.82
CA GLU A 159 8.15 -33.58 21.28
C GLU A 159 6.91 -32.69 21.26
N MET A 160 7.09 -31.36 21.27
CA MET A 160 5.99 -30.39 21.20
C MET A 160 5.53 -30.11 19.77
N LEU A 161 6.23 -30.65 18.76
CA LEU A 161 5.84 -30.52 17.36
C LEU A 161 4.80 -31.57 16.99
N THR A 162 3.75 -31.13 16.31
CA THR A 162 2.76 -32.05 15.76
C THR A 162 3.43 -32.95 14.71
N PRO A 163 3.32 -34.29 14.82
CA PRO A 163 3.83 -35.20 13.80
C PRO A 163 3.12 -34.97 12.46
N LEU A 164 3.87 -35.02 11.35
CA LEU A 164 3.33 -34.78 10.00
C LEU A 164 2.32 -35.83 9.55
N ASP A 165 2.40 -37.05 10.10
CA ASP A 165 1.52 -38.17 9.74
C ASP A 165 0.26 -38.26 10.60
N LYS A 166 0.05 -37.30 11.52
CA LYS A 166 -1.12 -37.26 12.40
C LYS A 166 -1.98 -36.04 12.09
N PRO A 167 -3.28 -36.09 12.46
CA PRO A 167 -4.14 -34.91 12.42
C PRO A 167 -3.55 -33.73 13.19
N ILE A 168 -3.97 -32.51 12.85
CA ILE A 168 -3.56 -31.30 13.56
C ILE A 168 -3.91 -31.43 15.03
N ASP A 169 -3.02 -30.91 15.86
CA ASP A 169 -3.24 -30.88 17.28
C ASP A 169 -4.43 -29.97 17.63
N LYS A 170 -5.41 -30.52 18.33
CA LYS A 170 -6.61 -29.77 18.74
C LYS A 170 -6.35 -28.85 19.91
N LEU A 171 -5.24 -29.04 20.64
CA LEU A 171 -4.82 -28.20 21.77
C LEU A 171 -5.85 -28.11 22.91
N GLU A 172 -6.76 -29.09 23.01
CA GLU A 172 -7.85 -29.13 24.01
C GLU A 172 -7.33 -29.37 25.44
N ASP A 173 -6.11 -29.91 25.58
CA ASP A 173 -5.43 -30.19 26.84
C ASP A 173 -4.75 -28.96 27.46
N LEU A 174 -4.71 -27.83 26.75
CA LEU A 174 -4.03 -26.63 27.22
C LEU A 174 -4.82 -25.91 28.32
N THR A 175 -4.09 -25.43 29.32
CA THR A 175 -4.61 -24.55 30.35
C THR A 175 -4.95 -23.16 29.79
N PRO A 176 -5.85 -22.39 30.44
CA PRO A 176 -6.17 -21.03 30.00
C PRO A 176 -4.95 -20.09 29.91
N SER A 177 -3.95 -20.29 30.77
CA SER A 177 -2.68 -19.57 30.71
C SER A 177 -1.85 -19.92 29.48
N GLU A 178 -1.75 -21.20 29.12
CA GLU A 178 -1.01 -21.64 27.92
C GLU A 178 -1.69 -21.15 26.65
N VAL A 179 -3.03 -21.18 26.60
CA VAL A 179 -3.80 -20.60 25.48
C VAL A 179 -3.56 -19.10 25.37
N LYS A 180 -3.47 -18.38 26.49
CA LYS A 180 -3.13 -16.94 26.48
C LYS A 180 -1.73 -16.70 25.91
N ASN A 181 -0.74 -17.47 26.35
CA ASN A 181 0.63 -17.38 25.85
C ASN A 181 0.69 -17.59 24.33
N MET A 182 0.00 -18.61 23.83
CA MET A 182 -0.10 -18.88 22.39
C MET A 182 -0.69 -17.69 21.62
N LYS A 183 -1.78 -17.10 22.11
CA LYS A 183 -2.43 -15.94 21.47
C LYS A 183 -1.56 -14.68 21.52
N GLU A 184 -0.79 -14.48 22.57
CA GLU A 184 0.18 -13.38 22.64
C GLU A 184 1.27 -13.54 21.57
N TRP A 185 1.81 -14.76 21.41
CA TRP A 185 2.74 -15.07 20.33
C TRP A 185 2.11 -14.89 18.94
N GLU A 186 0.88 -15.36 18.74
CA GLU A 186 0.12 -15.12 17.50
C GLU A 186 0.02 -13.62 17.18
N GLY A 187 -0.25 -12.77 18.18
CA GLY A 187 -0.29 -11.32 18.05
C GLY A 187 1.08 -10.72 17.66
N HIS A 188 2.16 -11.18 18.30
CA HIS A 188 3.52 -10.76 17.96
C HIS A 188 3.89 -11.12 16.51
N PHE A 189 3.51 -12.32 16.05
CA PHE A 189 3.76 -12.76 14.68
C PHE A 189 2.93 -11.98 13.68
N THR A 190 1.65 -11.70 13.97
CA THR A 190 0.77 -10.88 13.12
C THR A 190 1.33 -9.47 12.91
N GLY A 191 1.99 -8.89 13.92
CA GLY A 191 2.62 -7.58 13.79
C GLY A 191 3.93 -7.57 12.99
N LYS A 192 4.63 -8.71 12.89
CA LYS A 192 5.98 -8.80 12.31
C LYS A 192 6.02 -9.48 10.93
N TYR A 193 5.15 -10.46 10.71
CA TYR A 193 5.13 -11.34 9.54
C TYR A 193 3.76 -11.29 8.87
N GLY A 194 3.74 -11.55 7.55
CA GLY A 194 2.49 -11.65 6.79
C GLY A 194 1.80 -12.99 7.02
N ILE A 195 0.48 -12.98 7.15
CA ILE A 195 -0.34 -14.20 7.12
C ILE A 195 -0.53 -14.58 5.65
N VAL A 196 -0.08 -15.77 5.28
CA VAL A 196 -0.12 -16.28 3.91
C VAL A 196 -1.13 -17.41 3.71
N GLY A 197 -1.81 -17.82 4.78
CA GLY A 197 -2.76 -18.91 4.69
C GLY A 197 -3.34 -19.36 6.01
N GLU A 198 -4.06 -20.47 5.92
CA GLU A 198 -4.62 -21.20 7.06
C GLU A 198 -4.17 -22.67 6.99
N LEU A 199 -3.87 -23.24 8.16
CA LEU A 199 -3.52 -24.63 8.33
C LEU A 199 -4.80 -25.44 8.59
N ILE A 200 -5.07 -26.36 7.69
CA ILE A 200 -6.24 -27.24 7.68
C ILE A 200 -5.82 -28.71 7.80
N ASP A 201 -6.73 -29.54 8.30
CA ASP A 201 -6.49 -30.98 8.38
C ASP A 201 -6.44 -31.59 6.97
N GLU A 202 -5.74 -32.72 6.80
CA GLU A 202 -5.62 -33.41 5.50
C GLU A 202 -7.00 -33.82 4.93
N ASP A 203 -7.99 -34.05 5.79
CA ASP A 203 -9.35 -34.42 5.39
C ASP A 203 -10.16 -33.23 4.82
N GLU A 204 -9.73 -31.99 5.07
CA GLU A 204 -10.41 -30.75 4.67
C GLU A 204 -9.78 -30.06 3.45
N ALA A 205 -8.75 -30.69 2.87
CA ALA A 205 -7.94 -30.16 1.77
C ALA A 205 -8.60 -30.25 0.40
#